data_AF-A0AAX0VWQ4-F1
#
_entry.id   AF-A0AAX0VWQ4-F1
#
_cell.length_a   1.000
_cell.length_b   1.000
_cell.length_c   1.000
_cell.angle_alpha   90.00
_cell.angle_beta   90.00
_cell.angle_gamma   90.00
#
_symmetry.space_group_name_H-M   'P 1'
#
loop_
_entity.id
_entity.type
_entity.pdbx_description
1 polymer ?
#
loop_
_entity_poly.entity_id
_entity_poly.type
_entity_poly.pdbx_seq_one_letter_code
_entity_poly.pdbx_strand_id
1 'polypeptide(L)'
;MVYHDPFWPRIELGRLRERLGLSSQVSDTRLELAARSSMEVAAREFADWRRCLRERGYRRLIDVDGHEQGRALSICYLRLVEARTRWSLAQQVRETTVSGAGSEAQGDQCLTGRWVNSSRRRSS
;
A
#
# COMPACT_ATOMS: atom_id res chain seq x y z
N MET A 1 -17.39 13.59 1.29
CA MET A 1 -17.40 13.66 2.76
C MET A 1 -17.29 12.24 3.28
N VAL A 2 -16.11 11.79 3.71
CA VAL A 2 -15.90 10.40 4.16
C VAL A 2 -16.24 10.33 5.65
N TYR A 3 -17.31 9.61 5.98
CA TYR A 3 -17.82 9.46 7.34
C TYR A 3 -16.84 8.61 8.17
N HIS A 4 -15.89 9.27 8.84
CA HIS A 4 -15.04 8.60 9.81
C HIS A 4 -15.84 8.46 11.11
N ASP A 5 -16.21 7.22 11.43
CA ASP A 5 -16.84 6.93 12.71
C ASP A 5 -15.88 7.30 13.86
N PRO A 6 -16.27 8.19 14.81
CA PRO A 6 -15.42 8.61 15.92
C PRO A 6 -15.14 7.50 16.93
N PHE A 7 -15.78 6.33 16.79
CA PHE A 7 -15.55 5.17 17.64
C PHE A 7 -14.12 4.66 17.55
N TRP A 8 -13.54 4.66 16.35
CA TRP A 8 -12.20 4.12 16.10
C TRP A 8 -11.10 5.13 16.45
N PRO A 9 -9.95 4.66 16.96
CA PRO A 9 -8.84 5.54 17.27
C PRO A 9 -8.34 6.26 16.01
N ARG A 10 -7.96 7.52 16.17
CA ARG A 10 -7.28 8.27 15.09
C ARG A 10 -5.91 7.67 14.87
N ILE A 11 -5.55 7.47 13.61
CA ILE A 11 -4.24 6.95 13.23
C ILE A 11 -3.40 8.11 12.72
N GLU A 12 -2.28 8.34 13.39
CA GLU A 12 -1.29 9.34 12.98
C GLU A 12 -0.40 8.73 11.88
N LEU A 13 -0.39 9.35 10.69
CA LEU A 13 0.37 8.84 9.54
C LEU A 13 1.88 8.77 9.82
N GLY A 14 2.43 9.72 10.58
CA GLY A 14 3.84 9.70 11.00
C GLY A 14 4.18 8.45 11.83
N ARG A 15 3.37 8.16 12.86
CA ARG A 15 3.54 6.94 13.67
C ARG A 15 3.33 5.66 12.85
N LEU A 16 2.37 5.67 11.92
CA LEU A 16 2.12 4.52 11.05
C LEU A 16 3.33 4.27 10.14
N ARG A 17 3.91 5.32 9.58
CA ARG A 17 5.11 5.27 8.74
C ARG A 17 6.31 4.70 9.50
N GLU A 18 6.55 5.19 10.72
CA GLU A 18 7.61 4.69 11.61
C GLU A 18 7.41 3.22 11.95
N ARG A 19 6.19 2.83 12.35
CA ARG A 19 5.86 1.43 12.69
C ARG A 19 6.03 0.47 11.51
N LEU A 20 5.73 0.92 10.30
CA LEU A 20 5.85 0.11 9.09
C LEU A 20 7.27 0.10 8.52
N GLY A 21 8.17 0.95 9.02
CA GLY A 21 9.56 1.07 8.54
C GLY A 21 9.63 1.54 7.08
N LEU A 22 8.73 2.43 6.66
CA LEU A 22 8.63 2.85 5.26
C LEU A 22 9.73 3.85 4.86
N SER A 23 10.46 3.55 3.78
CA SER A 23 11.46 4.46 3.20
C SER A 23 10.80 5.73 2.62
N SER A 24 11.55 6.83 2.57
CA SER A 24 11.12 8.15 2.05
C SER A 24 10.57 8.11 0.61
N GLN A 25 10.75 7.00 -0.11
CA GLN A 25 10.19 6.80 -1.45
C GLN A 25 8.67 6.58 -1.47
N VAL A 26 8.07 6.17 -0.35
CA VAL A 26 6.61 6.15 -0.23
C VAL A 26 6.13 7.57 0.02
N SER A 27 5.45 8.14 -0.98
CA SER A 27 4.77 9.44 -0.87
C SER A 27 3.71 9.42 0.23
N ASP A 28 3.61 10.52 0.99
CA ASP A 28 2.62 10.68 2.05
C ASP A 28 1.18 10.56 1.52
N THR A 29 0.92 11.00 0.29
CA THR A 29 -0.38 10.83 -0.38
C THR A 29 -0.74 9.35 -0.57
N ARG A 30 0.24 8.52 -0.94
CA ARG A 30 0.04 7.07 -1.11
C ARG A 30 -0.18 6.39 0.23
N LEU A 31 0.58 6.80 1.24
CA LEU A 31 0.41 6.32 2.61
C LEU A 31 -0.96 6.67 3.16
N GLU A 32 -1.43 7.91 2.98
CA GLU A 32 -2.75 8.36 3.44
C GLU A 32 -3.87 7.55 2.77
N LEU A 33 -3.80 7.36 1.45
CA LEU A 33 -4.81 6.59 0.72
C LEU A 33 -4.85 5.12 1.17
N ALA A 34 -3.68 4.49 1.30
CA ALA A 34 -3.55 3.11 1.77
C ALA A 34 -4.03 2.96 3.23
N ALA A 35 -3.72 3.94 4.09
CA ALA A 35 -4.18 3.95 5.48
C ALA A 35 -5.70 4.10 5.57
N ARG A 36 -6.29 5.04 4.80
CA ARG A 36 -7.74 5.27 4.79
C ARG A 36 -8.50 4.01 4.33
N SER A 37 -8.09 3.40 3.21
CA SER A 37 -8.73 2.17 2.73
C SER A 37 -8.58 1.03 3.73
N SER A 38 -7.43 0.92 4.39
CA SER A 38 -7.17 -0.08 5.43
C SER A 38 -8.04 0.13 6.67
N MET A 39 -8.25 1.39 7.09
CA MET A 39 -9.14 1.74 8.19
C MET A 39 -10.60 1.41 7.87
N GLU A 40 -11.06 1.66 6.65
CA GLU A 40 -12.41 1.29 6.22
C GLU A 40 -12.62 -0.22 6.24
N VAL A 41 -11.64 -0.99 5.75
CA VAL A 41 -11.68 -2.46 5.80
C VAL A 41 -11.71 -2.93 7.26
N ALA A 42 -10.80 -2.43 8.11
CA ALA A 42 -10.79 -2.80 9.52
C ALA A 42 -12.10 -2.44 10.23
N ALA A 43 -12.66 -1.26 9.98
CA ALA A 43 -13.93 -0.85 10.55
C ALA A 43 -15.10 -1.76 10.15
N ARG A 44 -15.06 -2.35 8.95
CA ARG A 44 -16.05 -3.34 8.50
C ARG A 44 -15.86 -4.70 9.20
N GLU A 45 -14.63 -5.19 9.28
CA GLU A 45 -14.30 -6.45 9.98
C GLU A 45 -14.71 -6.42 11.46
N PHE A 46 -14.62 -5.25 12.10
CA PHE A 46 -15.01 -5.07 13.50
C PHE A 46 -16.41 -4.43 13.68
N ALA A 47 -17.26 -4.42 12.65
CA ALA A 47 -18.56 -3.76 12.71
C ALA A 47 -19.48 -4.35 13.78
N ASP A 48 -19.49 -5.68 13.94
CA ASP A 48 -20.30 -6.38 14.95
C ASP A 48 -19.81 -6.08 16.36
N TRP A 49 -18.49 -6.08 16.58
CA TRP A 49 -17.89 -5.67 17.85
C TRP A 49 -18.27 -4.24 18.22
N ARG A 50 -18.20 -3.30 17.26
CA ARG A 50 -18.63 -1.92 17.46
C ARG A 50 -20.11 -1.84 17.83
N ARG A 51 -20.97 -2.64 17.19
CA ARG A 51 -22.40 -2.68 17.51
C ARG A 51 -22.63 -3.18 18.95
N CYS A 52 -22.05 -4.32 19.32
CA CYS A 52 -22.15 -4.88 20.67
C CYS A 52 -21.63 -3.89 21.75
N LEU A 53 -20.55 -3.18 21.48
CA LEU A 53 -19.98 -2.21 22.42
C LEU A 53 -20.87 -0.97 22.57
N ARG A 54 -21.51 -0.51 21.49
CA ARG A 54 -22.48 0.59 21.55
C ARG A 54 -23.75 0.23 22.30
N GLU A 55 -24.25 -0.99 22.11
CA GLU A 55 -25.40 -1.51 22.86
C GLU A 55 -25.10 -1.56 24.37
N ARG A 56 -23.83 -1.77 24.74
CA ARG A 56 -23.33 -1.70 26.12
C ARG A 56 -23.04 -0.28 26.61
N GLY A 57 -23.25 0.74 25.78
CA GLY A 57 -23.08 2.17 26.13
C GLY A 57 -21.71 2.77 25.82
N TYR A 58 -20.76 2.01 25.27
CA TYR A 58 -19.44 2.54 24.92
C TYR A 58 -19.50 3.36 23.64
N ARG A 59 -18.94 4.58 23.68
CA ARG A 59 -18.96 5.52 22.54
C ARG A 59 -17.67 5.53 21.74
N ARG A 60 -16.55 5.14 22.35
CA ARG A 60 -15.24 5.04 21.72
C ARG A 60 -14.55 3.76 22.16
N LEU A 61 -13.66 3.26 21.31
CA LEU A 61 -12.87 2.07 21.62
C LEU A 61 -11.95 2.29 22.84
N ILE A 62 -11.41 3.51 23.00
CA ILE A 62 -10.57 3.88 24.16
C ILE A 62 -11.33 3.78 25.49
N ASP A 63 -12.66 3.91 25.47
CA ASP A 63 -13.48 3.77 26.68
C ASP A 63 -13.52 2.30 27.16
N VAL A 64 -13.08 1.34 26.32
CA VAL A 64 -13.02 -0.10 26.62
C VAL A 64 -11.61 -0.54 27.07
N ASP A 65 -10.58 0.30 26.89
CA ASP A 65 -9.16 -0.02 27.19
C ASP A 65 -8.87 -0.26 28.69
N GLY A 66 -9.81 0.11 29.57
CA GLY A 66 -9.78 -0.24 31.00
C GLY A 66 -9.91 -1.75 31.25
N HIS A 67 -10.44 -2.51 30.28
CA HIS A 67 -10.52 -3.97 30.32
C HIS A 67 -9.44 -4.59 29.44
N GLU A 68 -8.87 -5.71 29.88
CA GLU A 68 -7.86 -6.46 29.12
C GLU A 68 -8.36 -6.83 27.72
N GLN A 69 -9.61 -7.27 27.61
CA GLN A 69 -10.24 -7.65 26.35
C GLN A 69 -10.46 -6.44 25.43
N GLY A 70 -10.78 -5.27 26.00
CA GLY A 70 -10.89 -4.03 25.24
C GLY A 70 -9.55 -3.57 24.70
N ARG A 71 -8.50 -3.65 25.53
CA ARG A 71 -7.12 -3.36 25.10
C ARG A 71 -6.66 -4.31 24.00
N ALA A 72 -6.96 -5.61 24.12
CA ALA A 72 -6.67 -6.58 23.08
C ALA A 72 -7.38 -6.23 21.77
N LEU A 73 -8.65 -5.80 21.83
CA LEU A 73 -9.41 -5.36 20.66
C LEU A 73 -8.78 -4.12 19.99
N SER A 74 -8.35 -3.12 20.78
CA SER A 74 -7.62 -1.95 20.30
C SER A 74 -6.33 -2.32 19.58
N ILE A 75 -5.56 -3.25 20.15
CA ILE A 75 -4.33 -3.77 19.53
C ILE A 75 -4.66 -4.51 18.23
N CYS A 76 -5.66 -5.39 18.22
CA CYS A 76 -6.08 -6.14 17.03
C CYS A 76 -6.51 -5.20 15.89
N TYR A 77 -7.29 -4.15 16.19
CA TYR A 77 -7.68 -3.14 15.22
C TYR A 77 -6.46 -2.46 14.59
N LEU A 78 -5.52 -1.97 15.41
CA LEU A 78 -4.30 -1.32 14.92
C LEU A 78 -3.43 -2.25 14.07
N ARG A 79 -3.26 -3.49 14.52
CA ARG A 79 -2.49 -4.52 13.80
C ARG A 79 -3.11 -4.85 12.44
N LEU A 80 -4.44 -4.92 12.35
CA LEU A 80 -5.11 -5.15 11.08
C LEU A 80 -4.88 -3.98 10.12
N VAL A 81 -5.00 -2.74 10.59
CA VAL A 81 -4.75 -1.55 9.76
C VAL A 81 -3.31 -1.54 9.25
N GLU A 82 -2.33 -1.84 10.10
CA GLU A 82 -0.92 -1.94 9.69
C GLU A 82 -0.69 -3.01 8.62
N ALA A 83 -1.20 -4.22 8.85
CA ALA A 83 -1.04 -5.33 7.93
C ALA A 83 -1.66 -5.02 6.56
N ARG A 84 -2.87 -4.46 6.55
CA ARG A 84 -3.58 -4.05 5.33
C ARG A 84 -2.89 -2.89 4.62
N THR A 85 -2.39 -1.90 5.36
CA THR A 85 -1.66 -0.76 4.79
C THR A 85 -0.39 -1.26 4.10
N ARG A 86 0.39 -2.13 4.76
CA ARG A 86 1.59 -2.74 4.19
C ARG A 86 1.27 -3.55 2.94
N TRP A 87 0.20 -4.34 2.97
CA TRP A 87 -0.24 -5.12 1.82
C TRP A 87 -0.65 -4.22 0.64
N SER A 88 -1.46 -3.18 0.88
CA SER A 88 -1.90 -2.23 -0.14
C SER A 88 -0.71 -1.53 -0.81
N LEU A 89 0.26 -1.06 -0.02
CA LEU A 89 1.48 -0.44 -0.55
C LEU A 89 2.32 -1.44 -1.37
N ALA A 90 2.43 -2.70 -0.94
CA ALA A 90 3.15 -3.74 -1.69
C ALA A 90 2.48 -4.08 -3.04
N GLN A 91 1.15 -4.05 -3.12
CA GLN A 91 0.41 -4.26 -4.37
C GLN A 91 0.65 -3.12 -5.37
N GLN A 92 0.63 -1.87 -4.90
CA GLN A 92 0.89 -0.71 -5.74
C GLN A 92 2.30 -0.73 -6.34
N VAL A 93 3.31 -1.14 -5.56
CA VAL A 93 4.68 -1.31 -6.09
C VAL A 93 4.68 -2.34 -7.22
N ARG A 94 4.01 -3.49 -7.04
CA ARG A 94 3.93 -4.52 -8.09
C ARG A 94 3.27 -4.02 -9.37
N GLU A 95 2.14 -3.31 -9.27
CA GLU A 95 1.44 -2.75 -10.43
C GLU A 95 2.30 -1.76 -11.22
N THR A 96 3.05 -0.89 -10.52
CA THR A 96 3.94 0.07 -11.20
C THR A 96 5.12 -0.61 -11.90
N THR A 97 5.64 -1.73 -11.37
CA THR A 97 6.73 -2.47 -12.00
C THR A 97 6.31 -3.25 -13.24
N VAL A 98 5.06 -3.75 -13.28
CA VAL A 98 4.54 -4.49 -14.45
C VAL A 98 4.22 -3.55 -15.63
N SER A 99 3.89 -2.28 -15.35
CA SER A 99 3.61 -1.29 -16.39
C SER A 99 4.85 -0.65 -17.04
N GLY A 100 6.07 -0.97 -16.56
CA GLY A 100 7.34 -0.42 -17.06
C GLY A 100 8.12 -1.31 -18.03
N ALA A 101 7.67 -2.54 -18.31
CA ALA A 101 8.34 -3.46 -19.23
C ALA A 101 7.70 -3.39 -20.63
N GLY A 102 7.87 -2.27 -21.30
CA GLY A 102 7.44 -2.09 -22.68
C GLY A 102 8.31 -1.05 -23.38
N SER A 103 9.28 -1.54 -24.16
CA SER A 103 9.96 -0.92 -25.33
C SER A 103 11.48 -0.97 -25.27
N GLU A 104 12.06 -1.99 -25.91
CA GLU A 104 13.32 -1.84 -26.65
C GLU A 104 13.24 -2.71 -27.93
N ALA A 105 12.54 -2.18 -28.93
CA ALA A 105 12.68 -2.60 -30.31
C ALA A 105 13.08 -1.35 -31.11
N GLN A 106 14.34 -0.95 -30.95
CA GLN A 106 14.99 0.09 -31.74
C GLN A 106 15.29 -0.47 -33.13
N GLY A 107 14.25 -0.60 -33.94
CA GLY A 107 14.36 -0.77 -35.39
C GLY A 107 14.22 0.59 -36.04
N ASP A 108 15.33 1.29 -36.26
CA ASP A 108 15.45 2.28 -37.33
C ASP A 108 16.93 2.60 -37.58
N GLN A 109 17.51 1.84 -38.51
CA GLN A 109 18.71 2.24 -39.23
C GLN A 109 18.40 2.08 -40.73
N CYS A 110 17.89 3.17 -41.32
CA CYS A 110 17.84 3.33 -42.76
C CYS A 110 18.94 4.29 -43.21
N LEU A 111 19.77 3.78 -44.13
CA LEU A 111 20.56 4.47 -45.16
C LEU A 111 21.91 5.08 -44.76
N THR A 112 23.00 4.37 -45.10
CA THR A 112 24.08 4.95 -45.93
C THR A 112 24.74 3.90 -46.82
N GLY A 113 24.68 4.13 -48.15
CA GLY A 113 25.87 4.07 -49.03
C GLY A 113 26.56 2.74 -49.31
N ARG A 114 26.13 2.09 -50.40
CA ARG A 114 26.91 1.71 -51.60
C ARG A 114 28.47 1.65 -51.53
N TRP A 115 28.99 0.56 -52.12
CA TRP A 115 30.37 0.27 -52.59
C TRP A 115 31.39 -0.06 -51.48
N VAL A 116 32.28 -1.07 -51.58
CA VAL A 116 33.01 -1.56 -52.76
C VAL A 116 33.44 -3.03 -52.58
N ASN A 117 33.60 -3.71 -53.72
CA ASN A 117 34.20 -5.03 -53.92
C ASN A 117 35.69 -5.05 -53.51
N SER A 118 36.16 -6.10 -52.84
CA SER A 118 37.58 -6.50 -52.88
C SER A 118 37.73 -8.01 -52.67
N SER A 119 37.66 -8.73 -53.80
CA SER A 119 38.59 -9.78 -54.26
C SER A 119 39.63 -10.40 -53.30
N ARG A 120 39.90 -11.70 -53.59
CA ARG A 120 41.05 -12.56 -53.21
C ARG A 120 40.91 -13.26 -51.85
N ARG A 121 41.40 -14.48 -51.62
CA ARG A 121 41.96 -15.63 -52.37
C ARG A 121 42.36 -16.63 -51.26
N ARG A 122 42.42 -17.92 -51.62
CA ARG A 122 43.31 -18.96 -51.05
C ARG A 122 42.99 -19.48 -49.65
N SER A 123 42.69 -20.79 -49.56
CA SER A 123 43.63 -21.90 -49.27
C SER A 123 43.64 -22.16 -47.75
N SER A 124 43.47 -23.39 -47.27
CA SER A 124 43.99 -24.67 -47.75
C SER A 124 43.02 -25.83 -47.45
#